data_AF-A0A2M7JT49-F1
#
_entry.id   AF-A0A2M7JT49-F1
#
_cell.length_a   1.000
_cell.length_b   1.000
_cell.length_c   1.000
_cell.angle_alpha   90.00
_cell.angle_beta   90.00
_cell.angle_gamma   90.00
#
_symmetry.space_group_name_H-M   'P 1'
#
loop_
_entity.id
_entity.type
_entity.pdbx_description
1 polymer ?
#
loop_
_entity_poly.entity_id
_entity_poly.type
_entity_poly.pdbx_seq_one_letter_code
_entity_poly.pdbx_strand_id
1 'polypeptide(L)'
;MKLSEENTNLFYKLMWGVQFYLNQQLQVRPYVHSAQEYAALPMSDKAPVRDALWKNPKLIDAYLDLNPDHLPAEEQEIIYKWKQFIADTFHIFRFLKNYTIFIGKRSQVYGVVGLNNSLAELFIGRPLPILVEAVLLPFKGQIIYDGLLRPHDIFFGSGVRSDLNETYMIAKQNGRIITTLEPGATVPGVERAEKSSQEWIKKVEEIAESSQQMHGGPAIQSAALTLLRASAKVAEAALKRVDEEDLWWLVAQAKRALRRLQTVLERANQ
;
A
#
# COMPACT_ATOMS: atom_id res chain seq x y z
N MET A 1 8.79 5.13 5.50
CA MET A 1 8.62 6.32 4.65
C MET A 1 7.81 7.37 5.38
N LYS A 2 8.09 8.64 5.12
CA LYS A 2 7.36 9.80 5.62
C LYS A 2 7.39 10.92 4.58
N LEU A 3 6.48 11.88 4.69
CA LEU A 3 6.49 13.07 3.83
C LEU A 3 7.79 13.88 4.00
N SER A 4 8.11 14.73 3.02
CA SER A 4 9.13 15.75 3.20
C SER A 4 8.70 16.75 4.27
N GLU A 5 9.67 17.44 4.87
CA GLU A 5 9.40 18.44 5.92
C GLU A 5 8.48 19.55 5.40
N GLU A 6 8.75 20.07 4.20
CA GLU A 6 7.90 21.07 3.52
C GLU A 6 6.44 20.59 3.39
N ASN A 7 6.23 19.39 2.86
CA ASN A 7 4.90 18.82 2.66
C ASN A 7 4.20 18.54 4.01
N THR A 8 4.97 18.19 5.04
CA THR A 8 4.43 17.94 6.37
C THR A 8 4.00 19.24 7.05
N ASN A 9 4.81 20.29 6.94
CA ASN A 9 4.49 21.62 7.45
C ASN A 9 3.25 22.18 6.73
N LEU A 10 3.16 21.99 5.40
CA LEU A 10 1.98 22.34 4.64
C LEU A 10 0.74 21.60 5.14
N PHE A 11 0.84 20.28 5.32
CA PHE A 11 -0.28 19.48 5.85
C PHE A 11 -0.77 20.01 7.21
N TYR A 12 0.13 20.27 8.16
CA TYR A 12 -0.27 20.76 9.49
C TYR A 12 -0.81 22.19 9.46
N LYS A 13 -0.24 23.08 8.65
CA LYS A 13 -0.78 24.43 8.41
C LYS A 13 -2.26 24.34 8.01
N LEU A 14 -2.57 23.55 6.97
CA LEU A 14 -3.92 23.40 6.45
C LEU A 14 -4.84 22.70 7.46
N MET A 15 -4.39 21.60 8.07
CA MET A 15 -5.20 20.80 8.97
C MET A 15 -5.58 21.59 10.22
N TRP A 16 -4.64 22.34 10.79
CA TRP A 16 -4.91 23.16 11.96
C TRP A 16 -5.74 24.40 11.64
N GLY A 17 -5.60 25.01 10.46
CA GLY A 17 -6.49 26.09 10.01
C GLY A 17 -7.95 25.62 9.93
N VAL A 18 -8.20 24.50 9.26
CA VAL A 18 -9.55 23.89 9.17
C VAL A 18 -10.10 23.53 10.55
N GLN A 19 -9.31 22.87 11.39
CA GLN A 19 -9.76 22.47 12.73
C GLN A 19 -9.99 23.68 13.64
N PHE A 20 -9.18 24.74 13.55
CA PHE A 20 -9.38 25.95 14.33
C PHE A 20 -10.68 26.66 13.92
N TYR A 21 -10.94 26.81 12.62
CA TYR A 21 -12.23 27.33 12.15
C TYR A 21 -13.40 26.50 12.69
N LEU A 22 -13.31 25.17 12.59
CA LEU A 22 -14.32 24.26 13.14
C LEU A 22 -14.52 24.46 14.64
N ASN A 23 -13.44 24.64 15.38
CA ASN A 23 -13.48 24.90 16.81
C ASN A 23 -14.22 26.22 17.12
N GLN A 24 -14.02 27.27 16.33
CA GLN A 24 -14.76 28.53 16.48
C GLN A 24 -16.26 28.36 16.19
N GLN A 25 -16.63 27.56 15.18
CA GLN A 25 -18.04 27.32 14.84
C GLN A 25 -18.76 26.45 15.89
N LEU A 26 -18.09 25.42 16.41
CA LEU A 26 -18.67 24.42 17.29
C LEU A 26 -18.42 24.66 18.78
N GLN A 27 -17.56 25.62 19.13
CA GLN A 27 -17.18 25.96 20.51
C GLN A 27 -16.71 24.74 21.34
N VAL A 28 -16.02 23.80 20.69
CA VAL A 28 -15.54 22.55 21.33
C VAL A 28 -14.46 22.85 22.38
N ARG A 29 -13.66 23.89 22.11
CA ARG A 29 -12.61 24.47 22.98
C ARG A 29 -12.75 26.00 22.95
N PRO A 30 -13.64 26.57 23.77
CA PRO A 30 -13.98 28.01 23.71
C PRO A 30 -12.83 28.93 24.16
N TYR A 31 -11.81 28.38 24.83
CA TYR A 31 -10.65 29.10 25.35
C TYR A 31 -9.51 29.27 24.34
N VAL A 32 -9.69 28.80 23.10
CA VAL A 32 -8.66 28.88 22.05
C VAL A 32 -9.04 29.99 21.09
N HIS A 33 -8.24 31.03 21.01
CA HIS A 33 -8.59 32.27 20.32
C HIS A 33 -7.78 32.51 19.03
N SER A 34 -6.70 31.75 18.81
CA SER A 34 -5.90 31.84 17.59
C SER A 34 -5.50 30.48 17.02
N ALA A 35 -5.19 30.44 15.72
CA ALA A 35 -4.67 29.24 15.06
C ALA A 35 -3.32 28.80 15.64
N GLN A 36 -2.49 29.73 16.12
CA GLN A 36 -1.22 29.43 16.78
C GLN A 36 -1.42 28.76 18.14
N GLU A 37 -2.36 29.25 18.95
CA GLU A 37 -2.76 28.59 20.20
C GLU A 37 -3.29 27.19 19.93
N TYR A 38 -4.15 27.04 18.92
CA TYR A 38 -4.69 25.74 18.51
C TYR A 38 -3.57 24.78 18.08
N ALA A 39 -2.62 25.25 17.27
CA ALA A 39 -1.47 24.48 16.81
C ALA A 39 -0.60 23.98 17.97
N ALA A 40 -0.46 24.77 19.05
CA ALA A 40 0.32 24.41 20.23
C ALA A 40 -0.37 23.37 21.14
N LEU A 41 -1.67 23.10 20.95
CA LEU A 41 -2.40 22.15 21.80
C LEU A 41 -1.86 20.72 21.66
N PRO A 42 -1.89 19.92 22.74
CA PRO A 42 -1.60 18.51 22.66
C PRO A 42 -2.63 17.78 21.80
N MET A 43 -2.24 16.66 21.19
CA MET A 43 -3.12 15.89 20.31
C MET A 43 -4.39 15.38 21.00
N SER A 44 -4.34 15.14 22.32
CA SER A 44 -5.50 14.78 23.12
C SER A 44 -6.59 15.85 23.12
N ASP A 45 -6.19 17.13 23.11
CA ASP A 45 -7.13 18.26 23.13
C ASP A 45 -7.67 18.59 21.75
N LYS A 46 -6.90 18.27 20.70
CA LYS A 46 -7.34 18.36 19.30
C LYS A 46 -8.29 17.22 18.91
N ALA A 47 -8.23 16.07 19.58
CA ALA A 47 -9.01 14.88 19.21
C ALA A 47 -10.53 15.12 19.12
N PRO A 48 -11.20 15.85 20.03
CA PRO A 48 -12.63 16.13 19.92
C PRO A 48 -12.99 17.01 18.72
N VAL A 49 -12.16 18.01 18.41
CA VAL A 49 -12.33 18.89 17.23
C VAL A 49 -12.12 18.09 15.95
N ARG A 50 -11.07 17.29 15.91
CA ARG A 50 -10.81 16.34 14.83
C ARG A 50 -11.98 15.38 14.60
N ASP A 51 -12.54 14.80 15.67
CA ASP A 51 -13.67 13.88 15.54
C ASP A 51 -14.93 14.58 15.03
N ALA A 52 -15.15 15.84 15.42
CA ALA A 52 -16.25 16.65 14.92
C ALA A 52 -16.10 16.99 13.43
N LEU A 53 -14.86 17.23 12.95
CA LEU A 53 -14.56 17.48 11.53
C LEU A 53 -15.02 16.31 10.66
N TRP A 54 -14.59 15.09 11.00
CA TRP A 54 -14.88 13.91 10.18
C TRP A 54 -16.33 13.41 10.31
N LYS A 55 -17.04 13.78 11.38
CA LYS A 55 -18.49 13.57 11.49
C LYS A 55 -19.31 14.54 10.64
N ASN A 56 -18.76 15.73 10.35
CA ASN A 56 -19.46 16.80 9.65
C ASN A 56 -18.61 17.35 8.48
N PRO A 57 -18.31 16.55 7.44
CA PRO A 57 -17.42 16.96 6.36
C PRO A 57 -17.94 18.16 5.54
N LYS A 58 -19.23 18.51 5.63
CA LYS A 58 -19.79 19.73 5.04
C LYS A 58 -19.16 21.02 5.60
N LEU A 59 -18.54 20.97 6.77
CA LEU A 59 -17.84 22.10 7.35
C LEU A 59 -16.53 22.42 6.62
N ILE A 60 -16.00 21.47 5.84
CA ILE A 60 -14.90 21.74 4.90
C ILE A 60 -15.37 22.70 3.81
N ASP A 61 -16.59 22.52 3.27
CA ASP A 61 -17.14 23.41 2.25
C ASP A 61 -17.33 24.83 2.83
N ALA A 62 -17.90 24.95 4.03
CA ALA A 62 -18.07 26.24 4.70
C ALA A 62 -16.72 26.96 4.96
N TYR A 63 -15.67 26.21 5.30
CA TYR A 63 -14.32 26.76 5.46
C TYR A 63 -13.76 27.28 4.13
N LEU A 64 -13.91 26.50 3.06
CA LEU A 64 -13.43 26.86 1.72
C LEU A 64 -14.18 28.06 1.13
N ASP A 65 -15.50 28.14 1.33
CA ASP A 65 -16.32 29.25 0.84
C ASP A 65 -15.97 30.58 1.54
N LEU A 66 -15.71 30.54 2.85
CA LEU A 66 -15.30 31.73 3.61
C LEU A 66 -13.82 32.08 3.39
N ASN A 67 -12.98 31.06 3.19
CA ASN A 67 -11.52 31.15 3.08
C ASN A 67 -10.88 32.10 4.12
N PRO A 68 -11.07 31.86 5.43
CA PRO A 68 -10.66 32.79 6.48
C PRO A 68 -9.13 33.01 6.55
N ASP A 69 -8.35 32.02 6.09
CA ASP A 69 -6.89 32.07 6.08
C ASP A 69 -6.32 32.60 4.75
N HIS A 70 -7.17 33.07 3.83
CA HIS A 70 -6.80 33.58 2.51
C HIS A 70 -5.89 32.64 1.72
N LEU A 71 -6.22 31.34 1.74
CA LEU A 71 -5.42 30.29 1.12
C LEU A 71 -5.41 30.45 -0.41
N PRO A 72 -4.27 30.18 -1.08
CA PRO A 72 -4.21 30.11 -2.53
C PRO A 72 -4.99 28.89 -3.06
N ALA A 73 -5.34 28.91 -4.35
CA ALA A 73 -6.17 27.89 -4.98
C ALA A 73 -5.61 26.46 -4.83
N GLU A 74 -4.28 26.30 -4.92
CA GLU A 74 -3.62 25.01 -4.76
C GLU A 74 -3.81 24.41 -3.34
N GLU A 75 -3.76 25.25 -2.31
CA GLU A 75 -3.97 24.83 -0.92
C GLU A 75 -5.44 24.52 -0.64
N GLN A 76 -6.36 25.32 -1.20
CA GLN A 76 -7.79 25.06 -1.14
C GLN A 76 -8.15 23.72 -1.82
N GLU A 77 -7.51 23.40 -2.95
CA GLU A 77 -7.73 22.13 -3.66
C GLU A 77 -7.32 20.92 -2.80
N ILE A 78 -6.21 21.02 -2.06
CA ILE A 78 -5.78 19.96 -1.12
C ILE A 78 -6.87 19.72 -0.06
N ILE A 79 -7.39 20.78 0.55
CA ILE A 79 -8.44 20.70 1.57
C ILE A 79 -9.73 20.15 0.98
N TYR A 80 -10.11 20.59 -0.22
CA TYR A 80 -11.30 20.09 -0.92
C TYR A 80 -11.22 18.58 -1.15
N LYS A 81 -10.03 18.06 -1.54
CA LYS A 81 -9.79 16.63 -1.75
C LYS A 81 -9.96 15.82 -0.46
N TRP A 82 -9.74 16.39 0.73
CA TRP A 82 -9.94 15.67 1.99
C TRP A 82 -11.38 15.18 2.20
N LYS A 83 -12.36 15.68 1.45
CA LYS A 83 -13.73 15.13 1.42
C LYS A 83 -13.79 13.67 0.94
N GLN A 84 -12.75 13.18 0.28
CA GLN A 84 -12.58 11.78 -0.13
C GLN A 84 -11.93 10.91 0.96
N PHE A 85 -11.90 11.39 2.20
CA PHE A 85 -11.34 10.65 3.31
C PHE A 85 -11.98 9.27 3.49
N ILE A 86 -11.20 8.36 4.06
CA ILE A 86 -11.70 7.06 4.51
C ILE A 86 -11.45 6.95 6.01
N ALA A 87 -12.52 7.03 6.79
CA ALA A 87 -12.49 6.78 8.23
C ALA A 87 -12.88 5.33 8.50
N ASP A 88 -11.94 4.53 8.99
CA ASP A 88 -12.22 3.13 9.33
C ASP A 88 -11.20 2.56 10.33
N THR A 89 -11.43 1.32 10.71
CA THR A 89 -10.46 0.45 11.37
C THR A 89 -9.64 -0.30 10.32
N PHE A 90 -8.32 -0.25 10.45
CA PHE A 90 -7.36 -0.86 9.52
C PHE A 90 -6.40 -1.79 10.25
N HIS A 91 -5.95 -2.83 9.56
CA HIS A 91 -4.78 -3.61 9.97
C HIS A 91 -3.54 -3.02 9.31
N ILE A 92 -2.64 -2.44 10.10
CA ILE A 92 -1.27 -2.16 9.66
C ILE A 92 -0.59 -3.52 9.51
N PHE A 93 -0.40 -3.95 8.27
CA PHE A 93 0.05 -5.31 7.97
C PHE A 93 1.56 -5.38 7.69
N ARG A 94 2.12 -4.35 7.06
CA ARG A 94 3.54 -4.36 6.64
C ARG A 94 4.09 -2.95 6.43
N PHE A 95 5.31 -2.69 6.91
CA PHE A 95 6.07 -1.49 6.57
C PHE A 95 6.90 -1.76 5.31
N LEU A 96 6.73 -0.98 4.24
CA LEU A 96 7.55 -1.06 3.02
C LEU A 96 8.42 0.20 2.87
N LYS A 97 9.34 0.16 1.89
CA LYS A 97 10.25 1.27 1.60
C LYS A 97 9.49 2.57 1.29
N ASN A 98 8.44 2.50 0.46
CA ASN A 98 7.75 3.68 -0.07
C ASN A 98 6.45 4.04 0.68
N TYR A 99 5.81 3.09 1.35
CA TYR A 99 4.56 3.29 2.07
C TYR A 99 4.33 2.14 3.05
N THR A 100 3.30 2.24 3.89
CA THR A 100 2.88 1.22 4.84
C THR A 100 1.57 0.61 4.38
N ILE A 101 1.45 -0.72 4.46
CA ILE A 101 0.25 -1.44 4.06
C ILE A 101 -0.80 -1.37 5.15
N PHE A 102 -1.94 -0.76 4.82
CA PHE A 102 -3.15 -0.76 5.63
C PHE A 102 -4.18 -1.65 4.92
N ILE A 103 -4.72 -2.63 5.64
CA ILE A 103 -5.80 -3.48 5.13
C ILE A 103 -7.09 -3.08 5.85
N GLY A 104 -8.02 -2.50 5.08
CA GLY A 104 -9.32 -2.05 5.57
C GLY A 104 -10.42 -3.08 5.37
N LYS A 105 -11.67 -2.63 5.47
CA LYS A 105 -12.85 -3.46 5.17
C LYS A 105 -12.85 -3.93 3.71
N ARG A 106 -13.59 -5.02 3.46
CA ARG A 106 -13.76 -5.63 2.14
C ARG A 106 -12.42 -5.94 1.44
N SER A 107 -11.39 -6.26 2.22
CA SER A 107 -10.06 -6.60 1.73
C SER A 107 -9.39 -5.50 0.88
N GLN A 108 -9.80 -4.24 1.06
CA GLN A 108 -9.13 -3.11 0.40
C GLN A 108 -7.76 -2.86 1.02
N VAL A 109 -6.75 -2.67 0.16
CA VAL A 109 -5.36 -2.53 0.56
C VAL A 109 -4.86 -1.15 0.16
N TYR A 110 -4.37 -0.38 1.13
CA TYR A 110 -3.90 0.99 0.97
C TYR A 110 -2.40 1.10 1.24
N GLY A 111 -1.71 1.90 0.44
CA GLY A 111 -0.35 2.35 0.70
C GLY A 111 -0.35 3.70 1.38
N VAL A 112 -0.10 3.73 2.70
CA VAL A 112 -0.17 4.93 3.54
C VAL A 112 1.22 5.45 3.91
N VAL A 113 1.43 6.75 3.80
CA VAL A 113 2.68 7.45 4.11
C VAL A 113 2.59 8.16 5.46
N GLY A 114 3.68 8.14 6.22
CA GLY A 114 3.78 8.85 7.49
C GLY A 114 3.91 10.37 7.31
N LEU A 115 3.68 11.12 8.39
CA LEU A 115 3.80 12.59 8.45
C LEU A 115 5.20 12.99 8.95
N ASN A 116 5.32 13.51 10.18
CA ASN A 116 6.62 13.86 10.80
C ASN A 116 7.49 12.62 11.07
N ASN A 117 6.82 11.54 11.49
CA ASN A 117 7.42 10.25 11.77
C ASN A 117 6.96 9.24 10.73
N SER A 118 7.83 8.28 10.44
CA SER A 118 7.37 7.11 9.70
C SER A 118 6.42 6.29 10.57
N LEU A 119 5.46 5.61 9.95
CA LEU A 119 4.53 4.74 10.68
C LEU A 119 5.26 3.61 11.42
N ALA A 120 6.42 3.17 10.92
CA ALA A 120 7.27 2.20 11.60
C ALA A 120 7.87 2.76 12.91
N GLU A 121 8.27 4.04 12.94
CA GLU A 121 8.76 4.72 14.15
C GLU A 121 7.67 4.83 15.23
N LEU A 122 6.41 5.05 14.82
CA LEU A 122 5.28 5.16 15.76
C LEU A 122 4.94 3.84 16.45
N PHE A 123 5.32 2.71 15.86
CA PHE A 123 4.97 1.36 16.34
C PHE A 123 6.19 0.48 16.60
N ILE A 124 7.33 1.08 16.96
CA ILE A 124 8.55 0.33 17.32
C ILE A 124 8.23 -0.71 18.41
N GLY A 125 8.65 -1.94 18.17
CA GLY A 125 8.47 -3.05 19.13
C GLY A 125 7.08 -3.69 19.15
N ARG A 126 6.07 -3.13 18.44
CA ARG A 126 4.76 -3.77 18.32
C ARG A 126 4.78 -4.84 17.21
N PRO A 127 4.31 -6.07 17.48
CA PRO A 127 4.22 -7.10 16.44
C PRO A 127 3.11 -6.76 15.45
N LEU A 128 3.39 -6.99 14.17
CA LEU A 128 2.38 -6.90 13.12
C LEU A 128 1.50 -8.17 13.09
N PRO A 129 0.24 -8.07 12.63
CA PRO A 129 -0.46 -6.84 12.27
C PRO A 129 -0.94 -6.04 13.51
N ILE A 130 -1.09 -4.72 13.34
CA ILE A 130 -1.62 -3.82 14.38
C ILE A 130 -2.99 -3.30 13.92
N LEU A 131 -4.02 -3.46 14.75
CA LEU A 131 -5.33 -2.89 14.47
C LEU A 131 -5.37 -1.43 14.92
N VAL A 132 -5.76 -0.52 14.03
CA VAL A 132 -5.83 0.92 14.32
C VAL A 132 -7.11 1.52 13.78
N GLU A 133 -7.76 2.41 14.53
CA GLU A 133 -8.68 3.38 13.94
C GLU A 133 -7.86 4.53 13.35
N ALA A 134 -8.14 4.87 12.10
CA ALA A 134 -7.45 5.92 11.37
C ALA A 134 -8.40 6.64 10.40
N VAL A 135 -8.02 7.86 10.04
CA VAL A 135 -8.60 8.56 8.88
C VAL A 135 -7.52 8.70 7.83
N LEU A 136 -7.77 8.11 6.66
CA LEU A 136 -6.90 8.20 5.49
C LEU A 136 -7.32 9.38 4.62
N LEU A 137 -6.36 10.19 4.19
CA LEU A 137 -6.59 11.41 3.41
C LEU A 137 -5.79 11.39 2.11
N PRO A 138 -6.35 11.90 1.00
CA PRO A 138 -5.55 12.27 -0.17
C PRO A 138 -4.64 13.46 0.15
N PHE A 139 -3.38 13.37 -0.28
CA PHE A 139 -2.44 14.47 -0.19
C PHE A 139 -1.38 14.36 -1.29
N LYS A 140 -1.44 15.25 -2.28
CA LYS A 140 -0.46 15.39 -3.37
C LYS A 140 -0.13 14.04 -4.04
N GLY A 141 -1.16 13.30 -4.44
CA GLY A 141 -1.06 12.01 -5.12
C GLY A 141 -0.69 10.82 -4.21
N GLN A 142 -0.68 11.01 -2.90
CA GLN A 142 -0.39 9.98 -1.90
C GLN A 142 -1.56 9.83 -0.92
N ILE A 143 -1.56 8.74 -0.17
CA ILE A 143 -2.44 8.57 0.99
C ILE A 143 -1.64 8.80 2.25
N ILE A 144 -2.12 9.69 3.11
CA ILE A 144 -1.59 9.93 4.45
C ILE A 144 -2.66 9.62 5.49
N TYR A 145 -2.28 9.61 6.76
CA TYR A 145 -3.24 9.64 7.87
C TYR A 145 -3.41 11.09 8.36
N ASP A 146 -4.49 11.37 9.09
CA ASP A 146 -4.84 12.72 9.55
C ASP A 146 -4.03 13.24 10.76
N GLY A 147 -2.97 12.55 11.15
CA GLY A 147 -2.16 12.88 12.32
C GLY A 147 -2.58 12.16 13.60
N LEU A 148 -3.70 11.42 13.63
CA LEU A 148 -4.12 10.64 14.79
C LEU A 148 -4.36 9.17 14.42
N LEU A 149 -3.76 8.26 15.18
CA LEU A 149 -4.00 6.82 15.11
C LEU A 149 -4.42 6.32 16.49
N ARG A 150 -5.48 5.51 16.56
CA ARG A 150 -5.90 4.86 17.81
C ARG A 150 -5.64 3.36 17.69
N PRO A 151 -4.47 2.86 18.13
CA PRO A 151 -4.20 1.44 18.10
C PRO A 151 -5.03 0.69 19.14
N HIS A 152 -5.46 -0.52 18.81
CA HIS A 152 -6.04 -1.46 19.77
C HIS A 152 -4.97 -2.41 20.30
N ASP A 153 -5.03 -2.71 21.60
CA ASP A 153 -4.13 -3.67 22.25
C ASP A 153 -4.65 -5.10 22.06
N ILE A 154 -4.58 -5.58 20.82
CA ILE A 154 -5.04 -6.90 20.39
C ILE A 154 -3.90 -7.63 19.69
N PHE A 155 -3.74 -8.92 19.97
CA PHE A 155 -2.82 -9.81 19.27
C PHE A 155 -3.57 -10.73 18.31
N PHE A 156 -3.00 -10.94 17.13
CA PHE A 156 -3.57 -11.78 16.09
C PHE A 156 -2.87 -13.13 15.99
N GLY A 157 -3.64 -14.21 16.01
CA GLY A 157 -3.16 -15.58 15.78
C GLY A 157 -2.77 -15.86 14.32
N SER A 158 -2.26 -17.07 14.07
CA SER A 158 -1.75 -17.48 12.75
C SER A 158 -2.79 -17.44 11.63
N GLY A 159 -4.05 -17.80 11.92
CA GLY A 159 -5.14 -17.78 10.92
C GLY A 159 -5.36 -16.38 10.34
N VAL A 160 -5.65 -15.39 11.20
CA VAL A 160 -5.86 -13.99 10.76
C VAL A 160 -4.62 -13.44 10.06
N ARG A 161 -3.41 -13.78 10.53
CA ARG A 161 -2.17 -13.38 9.86
C ARG A 161 -2.05 -13.96 8.45
N SER A 162 -2.46 -15.20 8.25
CA SER A 162 -2.47 -15.86 6.94
C SER A 162 -3.47 -15.17 6.00
N ASP A 163 -4.69 -14.91 6.46
CA ASP A 163 -5.75 -14.27 5.66
C ASP A 163 -5.37 -12.85 5.23
N LEU A 164 -4.77 -12.08 6.12
CA LEU A 164 -4.25 -10.73 5.81
C LEU A 164 -3.08 -10.79 4.83
N ASN A 165 -2.21 -11.80 4.94
CA ASN A 165 -1.13 -12.00 3.99
C ASN A 165 -1.67 -12.34 2.60
N GLU A 166 -2.66 -13.24 2.50
CA GLU A 166 -3.30 -13.58 1.25
C GLU A 166 -4.00 -12.37 0.61
N THR A 167 -4.75 -11.60 1.42
CA THR A 167 -5.37 -10.33 1.01
C THR A 167 -4.34 -9.37 0.40
N TYR A 168 -3.21 -9.16 1.08
CA TYR A 168 -2.13 -8.32 0.57
C TYR A 168 -1.51 -8.89 -0.71
N MET A 169 -1.26 -10.20 -0.79
CA MET A 169 -0.65 -10.83 -1.95
C MET A 169 -1.55 -10.75 -3.19
N ILE A 170 -2.86 -10.99 -3.04
CA ILE A 170 -3.85 -10.82 -4.12
C ILE A 170 -3.86 -9.37 -4.61
N ALA A 171 -3.90 -8.40 -3.69
CA ALA A 171 -3.90 -6.99 -4.08
C ALA A 171 -2.60 -6.60 -4.80
N LYS A 172 -1.45 -7.08 -4.32
CA LYS A 172 -0.14 -6.82 -4.92
C LYS A 172 -0.02 -7.43 -6.32
N GLN A 173 -0.42 -8.69 -6.50
CA GLN A 173 -0.35 -9.40 -7.78
C GLN A 173 -1.25 -8.76 -8.84
N ASN A 174 -2.43 -8.29 -8.44
CA ASN A 174 -3.42 -7.72 -9.36
C ASN A 174 -3.31 -6.20 -9.51
N GLY A 175 -2.27 -5.55 -8.96
CA GLY A 175 -2.12 -4.10 -9.01
C GLY A 175 -3.23 -3.31 -8.31
N ARG A 176 -3.90 -3.90 -7.31
CA ARG A 176 -5.04 -3.31 -6.58
C ARG A 176 -4.66 -2.66 -5.25
N ILE A 177 -3.37 -2.33 -5.06
CA ILE A 177 -2.95 -1.51 -3.91
C ILE A 177 -3.30 -0.06 -4.23
N ILE A 178 -4.19 0.52 -3.44
CA ILE A 178 -4.64 1.89 -3.57
C ILE A 178 -3.59 2.81 -2.94
N THR A 179 -2.88 3.58 -3.74
CA THR A 179 -1.82 4.50 -3.27
C THR A 179 -2.20 5.98 -3.35
N THR A 180 -3.40 6.28 -3.84
CA THR A 180 -3.98 7.63 -3.92
C THR A 180 -5.50 7.53 -3.78
N LEU A 181 -6.11 8.53 -3.16
CA LEU A 181 -7.57 8.69 -3.12
C LEU A 181 -8.06 9.75 -4.11
N GLU A 182 -7.14 10.44 -4.79
CA GLU A 182 -7.47 11.50 -5.76
C GLU A 182 -8.08 10.90 -7.05
N PRO A 183 -9.15 11.51 -7.60
CA PRO A 183 -9.83 10.99 -8.78
C PRO A 183 -8.96 11.17 -10.03
N GLY A 184 -8.81 10.10 -10.83
CA GLY A 184 -8.07 10.15 -12.09
C GLY A 184 -6.55 10.05 -11.97
N ALA A 185 -6.00 9.89 -10.75
CA ALA A 185 -4.57 9.72 -10.56
C ALA A 185 -4.11 8.35 -11.08
N THR A 186 -3.36 8.35 -12.19
CA THR A 186 -2.68 7.16 -12.73
C THR A 186 -1.59 6.70 -11.76
N VAL A 187 -1.58 5.42 -11.41
CA VAL A 187 -0.55 4.81 -10.56
C VAL A 187 0.82 5.03 -11.22
N PRO A 188 1.77 5.78 -10.63
CA PRO A 188 3.05 6.17 -11.28
C PRO A 188 4.00 5.02 -11.65
N GLY A 189 3.58 3.76 -11.46
CA GLY A 189 4.41 2.57 -11.64
C GLY A 189 4.23 1.81 -12.96
N VAL A 190 3.21 2.14 -13.77
CA VAL A 190 2.88 1.35 -14.97
C VAL A 190 3.92 1.54 -16.08
N GLU A 191 4.33 2.78 -16.37
CA GLU A 191 5.25 3.07 -17.50
C GLU A 191 6.68 2.52 -17.31
N ARG A 192 7.19 2.44 -16.08
CA ARG A 192 8.56 1.93 -15.83
C ARG A 192 8.65 0.41 -15.92
N ALA A 193 7.54 -0.31 -15.73
CA ALA A 193 7.46 -1.76 -15.83
C ALA A 193 7.44 -2.24 -17.30
N GLU A 194 6.88 -1.46 -18.22
CA GLU A 194 6.75 -1.86 -19.62
C GLU A 194 8.10 -1.89 -20.36
N LYS A 195 8.98 -0.91 -20.13
CA LYS A 195 10.31 -0.86 -20.79
C LYS A 195 11.23 -2.01 -20.37
N SER A 196 11.23 -2.42 -19.10
CA SER A 196 12.05 -3.56 -18.65
C SER A 196 11.49 -4.90 -19.13
N SER A 197 10.18 -4.99 -19.37
CA SER A 197 9.52 -6.22 -19.80
C SER A 197 10.01 -6.71 -21.18
N GLN A 198 10.27 -5.80 -22.13
CA GLN A 198 10.76 -6.18 -23.46
C GLN A 198 12.18 -6.76 -23.44
N GLU A 199 13.08 -6.20 -22.63
CA GLU A 199 14.43 -6.74 -22.45
C GLU A 199 14.41 -8.14 -21.82
N TRP A 200 13.50 -8.38 -20.86
CA TRP A 200 13.34 -9.68 -20.23
C TRP A 200 12.73 -10.72 -21.16
N ILE A 201 11.77 -10.34 -22.02
CA ILE A 201 11.19 -11.23 -23.03
C ILE A 201 12.32 -11.83 -23.88
N LYS A 202 13.18 -10.99 -24.47
CA LYS A 202 14.27 -11.45 -25.33
C LYS A 202 15.24 -12.39 -24.60
N LYS A 203 15.65 -12.03 -23.38
CA LYS A 203 16.57 -12.88 -22.58
C LYS A 203 15.96 -14.23 -22.23
N VAL A 204 14.66 -14.27 -21.92
CA VAL A 204 13.98 -15.53 -21.58
C VAL A 204 13.75 -16.39 -22.81
N GLU A 205 13.48 -15.80 -23.98
CA GLU A 205 13.44 -16.52 -25.25
C GLU A 205 14.79 -17.19 -25.56
N GLU A 206 15.90 -16.47 -25.42
CA GLU A 206 17.26 -17.02 -25.60
C GLU A 206 17.53 -18.20 -24.63
N ILE A 207 17.11 -18.08 -23.36
CA ILE A 207 17.21 -19.17 -22.38
C ILE A 207 16.32 -20.35 -22.79
N ALA A 208 15.09 -20.10 -23.23
CA ALA A 208 14.16 -21.14 -23.64
C ALA A 208 14.71 -21.92 -24.83
N GLU A 209 15.18 -21.24 -25.87
CA GLU A 209 15.82 -21.84 -27.06
C GLU A 209 17.07 -22.63 -26.68
N SER A 210 18.00 -22.02 -25.92
CA SER A 210 19.24 -22.69 -25.50
C SER A 210 18.95 -23.94 -24.66
N SER A 211 17.97 -23.87 -23.75
CA SER A 211 17.60 -24.99 -22.89
C SER A 211 17.03 -26.18 -23.69
N GLN A 212 16.34 -25.95 -24.81
CA GLN A 212 15.76 -27.03 -25.62
C GLN A 212 16.81 -27.99 -26.16
N GLN A 213 18.02 -27.47 -26.44
CA GLN A 213 19.16 -28.24 -26.94
C GLN A 213 19.88 -29.03 -25.83
N MET A 214 19.57 -28.76 -24.56
CA MET A 214 20.20 -29.41 -23.42
C MET A 214 19.42 -30.67 -23.01
N HIS A 215 19.90 -31.84 -23.43
CA HIS A 215 19.30 -33.12 -23.10
C HIS A 215 20.33 -34.23 -22.89
N GLY A 216 19.95 -35.26 -22.12
CA GLY A 216 20.79 -36.43 -21.87
C GLY A 216 21.53 -36.38 -20.52
N GLY A 217 22.56 -37.23 -20.39
CA GLY A 217 23.33 -37.42 -19.16
C GLY A 217 22.70 -38.42 -18.18
N PRO A 218 23.36 -38.65 -17.01
CA PRO A 218 22.87 -39.52 -15.96
C PRO A 218 21.50 -39.09 -15.42
N ALA A 219 20.83 -39.98 -14.69
CA ALA A 219 19.44 -39.78 -14.26
C ALA A 219 19.17 -38.42 -13.59
N ILE A 220 20.07 -37.97 -12.68
CA ILE A 220 19.94 -36.68 -11.99
C ILE A 220 20.07 -35.51 -12.99
N GLN A 221 21.10 -35.55 -13.85
CA GLN A 221 21.34 -34.51 -14.86
C GLN A 221 20.17 -34.41 -15.84
N SER A 222 19.70 -35.53 -16.36
CA SER A 222 18.57 -35.58 -17.30
C SER A 222 17.27 -35.04 -16.67
N ALA A 223 17.02 -35.37 -15.40
CA ALA A 223 15.87 -34.83 -14.66
C ALA A 223 16.01 -33.32 -14.41
N ALA A 224 17.19 -32.83 -14.06
CA ALA A 224 17.46 -31.40 -13.86
C ALA A 224 17.30 -30.59 -15.16
N LEU A 225 17.83 -31.06 -16.28
CA LEU A 225 17.67 -30.42 -17.59
C LEU A 225 16.22 -30.43 -18.08
N THR A 226 15.42 -31.43 -17.67
CA THR A 226 13.99 -31.45 -17.95
C THR A 226 13.24 -30.38 -17.16
N LEU A 227 13.59 -30.17 -15.89
CA LEU A 227 13.02 -29.08 -15.08
C LEU A 227 13.41 -27.70 -15.64
N LEU A 228 14.68 -27.52 -16.05
CA LEU A 228 15.14 -26.26 -16.66
C LEU A 228 14.28 -25.87 -17.87
N ARG A 229 14.10 -26.80 -18.83
CA ARG A 229 13.29 -26.58 -20.03
C ARG A 229 11.83 -26.25 -19.71
N ALA A 230 11.22 -26.99 -18.79
CA ALA A 230 9.83 -26.75 -18.41
C ALA A 230 9.66 -25.39 -17.72
N SER A 231 10.58 -25.01 -16.83
CA SER A 231 10.57 -23.70 -16.17
C SER A 231 10.82 -22.55 -17.15
N ALA A 232 11.72 -22.72 -18.13
CA ALA A 232 11.98 -21.72 -19.16
C ALA A 232 10.74 -21.45 -20.02
N LYS A 233 10.00 -22.50 -20.42
CA LYS A 233 8.73 -22.36 -21.16
C LYS A 233 7.64 -21.63 -20.36
N VAL A 234 7.53 -21.92 -19.07
CA VAL A 234 6.59 -21.20 -18.18
C VAL A 234 6.94 -19.71 -18.13
N ALA A 235 8.23 -19.38 -17.95
CA ALA A 235 8.69 -18.00 -17.91
C ALA A 235 8.44 -17.26 -19.24
N GLU A 236 8.71 -17.92 -20.36
CA GLU A 236 8.46 -17.38 -21.70
C GLU A 236 6.98 -17.09 -21.92
N ALA A 237 6.09 -18.05 -21.63
CA ALA A 237 4.64 -17.89 -21.79
C ALA A 237 4.07 -16.80 -20.87
N ALA A 238 4.55 -16.72 -19.62
CA ALA A 238 4.13 -15.68 -18.68
C ALA A 238 4.52 -14.27 -19.17
N LEU A 239 5.72 -14.10 -19.71
CA LEU A 239 6.19 -12.82 -20.24
C LEU A 239 5.47 -12.43 -21.55
N LYS A 240 5.09 -13.41 -22.37
CA LYS A 240 4.29 -13.21 -23.58
C LYS A 240 2.79 -13.00 -23.32
N ARG A 241 2.35 -13.07 -22.06
CA ARG A 241 0.94 -12.91 -21.64
C ARG A 241 -0.01 -13.86 -22.37
N VAL A 242 0.40 -15.14 -22.50
CA VAL A 242 -0.47 -16.22 -22.99
C VAL A 242 -1.65 -16.41 -22.01
N ASP A 243 -2.76 -16.98 -22.49
CA ASP A 243 -3.96 -17.23 -21.69
C ASP A 243 -3.66 -18.00 -20.39
N GLU A 244 -4.47 -17.75 -19.36
CA GLU A 244 -4.28 -18.27 -18.01
C GLU A 244 -4.40 -19.80 -17.98
N GLU A 245 -5.30 -20.39 -18.77
CA GLU A 245 -5.46 -21.86 -18.89
C GLU A 245 -4.19 -22.54 -19.44
N ASP A 246 -3.62 -21.99 -20.50
CA ASP A 246 -2.38 -22.48 -21.11
C ASP A 246 -1.19 -22.35 -20.15
N LEU A 247 -1.13 -21.24 -19.40
CA LEU A 247 -0.10 -21.02 -18.40
C LEU A 247 -0.20 -22.04 -17.25
N TRP A 248 -1.42 -22.35 -16.79
CA TRP A 248 -1.66 -23.38 -15.78
C TRP A 248 -1.20 -24.76 -16.24
N TRP A 249 -1.42 -25.11 -17.51
CA TRP A 249 -0.95 -26.36 -18.07
C TRP A 249 0.59 -26.44 -18.09
N LEU A 250 1.28 -25.38 -18.51
CA LEU A 250 2.74 -25.30 -18.49
C LEU A 250 3.30 -25.42 -17.06
N VAL A 251 2.66 -24.74 -16.09
CA VAL A 251 3.02 -24.85 -14.67
C VAL A 251 2.85 -26.29 -14.17
N ALA A 252 1.79 -27.00 -14.60
CA ALA A 252 1.61 -28.41 -14.24
C ALA A 252 2.73 -29.31 -14.80
N GLN A 253 3.24 -29.03 -16.01
CA GLN A 253 4.39 -29.75 -16.57
C GLN A 253 5.67 -29.51 -15.76
N ALA A 254 5.96 -28.26 -15.39
CA ALA A 254 7.11 -27.91 -14.56
C ALA A 254 7.05 -28.60 -13.19
N LYS A 255 5.85 -28.65 -12.56
CA LYS A 255 5.64 -29.40 -11.31
C LYS A 255 5.93 -30.89 -11.46
N ARG A 256 5.52 -31.52 -12.57
CA ARG A 256 5.84 -32.93 -12.85
C ARG A 256 7.35 -33.15 -13.02
N ALA A 257 8.03 -32.24 -13.71
CA ALA A 257 9.48 -32.30 -13.89
C ALA A 257 10.24 -32.16 -12.55
N LEU A 258 9.80 -31.26 -11.67
CA LEU A 258 10.36 -31.10 -10.33
C LEU A 258 10.20 -32.37 -9.50
N ARG A 259 8.99 -32.96 -9.47
CA ARG A 259 8.74 -34.23 -8.78
C ARG A 259 9.65 -35.34 -9.28
N ARG A 260 9.86 -35.44 -10.59
CA ARG A 260 10.78 -36.42 -11.18
C ARG A 260 12.21 -36.24 -10.67
N LEU A 261 12.71 -35.00 -10.59
CA LEU A 261 14.04 -34.73 -10.05
C LEU A 261 14.15 -35.12 -8.58
N GLN A 262 13.15 -34.77 -7.76
CA GLN A 262 13.09 -35.17 -6.35
C GLN A 262 13.16 -36.69 -6.18
N THR A 263 12.35 -37.45 -6.93
CA THR A 263 12.35 -38.92 -6.89
C THR A 263 13.70 -39.52 -7.30
N VAL A 264 14.39 -38.94 -8.30
CA VAL A 264 15.70 -39.44 -8.71
C VAL A 264 16.77 -39.16 -7.65
N LEU A 265 16.72 -37.99 -6.99
CA LEU A 265 17.62 -37.66 -5.87
C LEU A 265 17.40 -38.57 -4.66
N GLU A 266 16.14 -38.85 -4.31
CA GLU A 266 15.79 -39.77 -3.24
C GLU A 266 16.37 -41.17 -3.48
N ARG A 267 16.27 -41.67 -4.71
CA ARG A 267 16.81 -42.99 -5.11
C ARG A 267 18.33 -43.04 -5.15
N ALA A 268 19.00 -41.92 -5.40
CA ALA A 268 20.45 -41.85 -5.42
C ALA A 268 21.07 -41.83 -4.01
N ASN A 269 20.26 -41.52 -2.99
CA ASN A 269 20.65 -41.49 -1.58
C ASN A 269 20.31 -42.79 -0.82
N GLN A 270 19.80 -43.80 -1.52
CA GLN A 270 19.54 -45.16 -1.01
C GLN A 270 20.66 -46.10 -1.44
#